data_AF-A0A6N8FUJ8-F1
#
_entry.id   AF-A0A6N8FUJ8-F1
#
_cell.length_a   1.000
_cell.length_b   1.000
_cell.length_c   1.000
_cell.angle_alpha   90.00
_cell.angle_beta   90.00
_cell.angle_gamma   90.00
#
_symmetry.space_group_name_H-M   'P 1'
#
loop_
_entity.id
_entity.type
_entity.pdbx_description
1 polymer ?
#
loop_
_entity_poly.entity_id
_entity_poly.type
_entity_poly.pdbx_seq_one_letter_code
_entity_poly.pdbx_strand_id
1 'polypeptide(L)'
;MAISNISASNPSGRPTKTRIKVRIPKQLREEPVISHLISQHNLTVNIAAALLSPNGRDDGWFDLELRGTSQQIQNALLYFNELDLEIWSQLPSEEDGW
;
A
#
# COMPACT_ATOMS: atom_id res chain seq x y z
N MET A 1 28.67 -33.04 18.96
CA MET A 1 27.37 -32.63 18.38
C MET A 1 27.10 -31.20 18.83
N ALA A 2 27.23 -30.22 17.93
CA ALA A 2 26.89 -28.83 18.21
C ALA A 2 25.59 -28.52 17.45
N ILE A 3 24.56 -28.08 18.17
CA ILE A 3 23.32 -27.62 17.57
C ILE A 3 23.56 -26.15 17.24
N SER A 4 23.82 -25.88 15.97
CA SER A 4 23.94 -24.51 15.46
C SER A 4 22.59 -23.83 15.59
N ASN A 5 22.50 -22.84 16.47
CA ASN A 5 21.33 -21.97 16.59
C ASN A 5 21.30 -21.07 15.34
N ILE A 6 20.54 -21.47 14.32
CA ILE A 6 20.27 -20.62 13.16
C ILE A 6 19.21 -19.61 13.59
N SER A 7 19.62 -18.58 14.31
CA SER A 7 18.89 -17.31 14.33
C SER A 7 19.04 -16.70 12.93
N ALA A 8 18.12 -17.11 12.03
CA ALA A 8 17.97 -16.50 10.73
C ALA A 8 17.73 -15.00 10.93
N SER A 9 18.72 -14.21 10.51
CA SER A 9 18.64 -12.76 10.38
C SER A 9 17.46 -12.38 9.47
N ASN A 10 16.48 -11.65 9.99
CA ASN A 10 15.48 -10.99 9.14
C ASN A 10 15.61 -9.46 9.29
N PRO A 11 16.30 -8.77 8.37
CA PRO A 11 16.17 -7.33 8.21
C PRO A 11 14.91 -7.10 7.36
N SER A 12 13.79 -6.57 7.80
CA SER A 12 13.46 -5.82 9.00
C SER A 12 11.94 -5.82 9.07
N GLY A 13 11.33 -6.62 9.96
CA GLY A 13 9.89 -6.55 10.26
C GLY A 13 9.48 -5.25 10.97
N ARG A 14 10.30 -4.20 10.88
CA ARG A 14 10.01 -2.89 11.43
C ARG A 14 8.85 -2.29 10.63
N PRO A 15 7.79 -1.82 11.31
CA PRO A 15 6.78 -1.01 10.67
C PRO A 15 7.43 0.21 10.03
N THR A 16 6.96 0.57 8.85
CA THR A 16 7.31 1.77 8.10
C THR A 16 6.05 2.27 7.39
N LYS A 17 6.18 3.34 6.62
CA LYS A 17 5.07 3.93 5.85
C LYS A 17 5.52 4.36 4.47
N THR A 18 4.58 4.52 3.56
CA THR A 18 4.80 5.22 2.29
C THR A 18 3.53 5.96 1.89
N ARG A 19 3.68 7.05 1.15
CA ARG A 19 2.54 7.83 0.65
C ARG A 19 2.51 7.77 -0.87
N ILE A 20 1.36 7.39 -1.40
CA ILE A 20 1.13 7.21 -2.82
C ILE A 20 -0.09 7.97 -3.31
N LYS A 21 -0.06 8.38 -4.58
CA LYS A 21 -1.24 8.86 -5.30
C LYS A 21 -1.58 7.88 -6.41
N VAL A 22 -2.82 7.39 -6.42
CA VAL A 22 -3.25 6.30 -7.30
C VAL A 22 -4.56 6.61 -8.01
N ARG A 23 -4.66 6.22 -9.29
CA ARG A 23 -5.92 6.17 -10.04
C ARG A 23 -6.60 4.86 -9.73
N ILE A 24 -7.88 4.90 -9.41
CA ILE A 24 -8.72 3.72 -9.48
C ILE A 24 -9.70 3.93 -10.63
N PRO A 25 -9.51 3.23 -11.77
CA PRO A 25 -10.41 3.30 -12.90
C PRO A 25 -11.85 2.95 -12.50
N LYS A 26 -12.83 3.63 -13.10
CA LYS A 26 -14.25 3.38 -12.84
C LYS A 26 -14.72 1.94 -13.06
N GLN A 27 -13.98 1.19 -13.89
CA GLN A 27 -14.26 -0.21 -14.18
C GLN A 27 -14.03 -1.12 -12.96
N LEU A 28 -13.17 -0.70 -12.03
CA LEU A 28 -12.87 -1.41 -10.79
C LEU A 28 -13.78 -0.96 -9.62
N ARG A 29 -14.93 -0.34 -9.90
CA ARG A 29 -15.83 0.16 -8.87
C ARG A 29 -16.36 -0.93 -7.94
N GLU A 30 -16.72 -2.07 -8.50
CA GLU A 30 -17.25 -3.20 -7.73
C GLU A 30 -16.13 -4.01 -7.08
N GLU A 31 -14.86 -3.74 -7.43
CA GLU A 31 -13.70 -4.36 -6.80
C GLU A 31 -13.35 -3.59 -5.53
N PRO A 32 -13.22 -4.27 -4.38
CA PRO A 32 -12.93 -3.62 -3.10
C PRO A 32 -11.41 -3.33 -2.97
N VAL A 33 -10.85 -2.58 -3.92
CA VAL A 33 -9.41 -2.38 -4.13
C VAL A 33 -8.70 -1.96 -2.84
N ILE A 34 -9.21 -0.95 -2.13
CA ILE A 34 -8.62 -0.46 -0.88
C ILE A 34 -8.81 -1.47 0.27
N SER A 35 -9.93 -2.17 0.33
CA SER A 35 -10.18 -3.18 1.38
C SER A 35 -9.26 -4.39 1.24
N HIS A 36 -8.85 -4.75 0.02
CA HIS A 36 -7.85 -5.82 -0.22
C HIS A 36 -6.48 -5.45 0.34
N LEU A 37 -6.07 -4.17 0.29
CA LEU A 37 -4.83 -3.72 0.94
C LEU A 37 -4.80 -4.06 2.43
N ILE A 38 -5.94 -3.92 3.10
CA ILE A 38 -6.08 -4.20 4.53
C ILE A 38 -6.15 -5.71 4.77
N SER A 39 -7.07 -6.39 4.09
CA SER A 39 -7.42 -7.79 4.38
C SER A 39 -6.44 -8.82 3.80
N GLN A 40 -5.80 -8.53 2.67
CA GLN A 40 -4.92 -9.48 1.96
C GLN A 40 -3.44 -9.12 2.07
N HIS A 41 -3.13 -7.83 2.24
CA HIS A 41 -1.74 -7.36 2.36
C HIS A 41 -1.38 -6.87 3.78
N ASN A 42 -2.30 -6.99 4.74
CA ASN A 42 -2.09 -6.67 6.16
C ASN A 42 -1.58 -5.23 6.39
N LEU A 43 -2.06 -4.27 5.60
CA LEU A 43 -1.71 -2.86 5.75
C LEU A 43 -2.73 -2.11 6.59
N THR A 44 -2.26 -1.10 7.32
CA THR A 44 -3.11 0.01 7.72
C THR A 44 -3.10 1.05 6.60
N VAL A 45 -4.28 1.47 6.16
CA VAL A 45 -4.44 2.44 5.07
C VAL A 45 -5.12 3.69 5.62
N ASN A 46 -4.48 4.85 5.44
CA ASN A 46 -5.08 6.15 5.70
C ASN A 46 -5.35 6.89 4.39
N ILE A 47 -6.59 7.31 4.17
CA ILE A 47 -6.98 8.10 2.99
C ILE A 47 -6.79 9.57 3.34
N ALA A 48 -5.69 10.16 2.90
CA ALA A 48 -5.36 11.56 3.19
C ALA A 48 -6.21 12.53 2.36
N ALA A 49 -6.53 12.15 1.12
CA ALA A 49 -7.45 12.88 0.25
C ALA A 49 -8.05 11.93 -0.79
N ALA A 50 -9.23 12.28 -1.31
CA ALA A 50 -9.84 11.59 -2.43
C ALA A 50 -10.61 12.57 -3.31
N LEU A 51 -10.52 12.40 -4.62
CA LEU A 51 -11.40 13.03 -5.59
C LEU A 51 -12.24 11.94 -6.25
N LEU A 52 -13.55 11.99 -6.03
CA LEU A 52 -14.52 11.03 -6.52
C LEU A 52 -15.59 11.75 -7.33
N SER A 53 -15.92 11.22 -8.50
CA SER A 53 -17.09 11.72 -9.24
C SER A 53 -18.37 11.41 -8.46
N PRO A 54 -19.36 12.35 -8.40
CA PRO A 54 -20.56 12.24 -7.55
C PRO A 54 -21.41 10.98 -7.74
N ASN A 55 -21.17 10.22 -8.80
CA ASN A 55 -21.89 8.99 -9.12
C ASN A 55 -20.95 7.84 -9.54
N GLY A 56 -19.63 7.94 -9.29
CA GLY A 56 -18.63 6.96 -9.71
C GLY A 56 -18.65 6.65 -11.21
N ARG A 57 -18.98 7.66 -12.03
CA ARG A 57 -19.03 7.57 -13.50
C ARG A 57 -17.67 7.76 -14.16
N ASP A 58 -16.73 8.32 -13.39
CA ASP A 58 -15.35 8.56 -13.76
C ASP A 58 -14.44 7.95 -12.70
N ASP A 59 -13.15 7.98 -12.97
CA ASP A 59 -12.15 7.38 -12.10
C ASP A 59 -12.04 8.12 -10.76
N GLY A 60 -11.64 7.38 -9.74
CA GLY A 60 -11.28 7.93 -8.45
C GLY A 60 -9.79 8.23 -8.37
N TRP A 61 -9.44 9.35 -7.74
CA TRP A 61 -8.05 9.70 -7.44
C TRP A 61 -7.88 9.70 -5.92
N PHE A 62 -6.90 8.94 -5.44
CA PHE A 62 -6.69 8.75 -4.00
C PHE A 62 -5.26 9.12 -3.62
N ASP A 63 -5.14 9.82 -2.51
CA ASP A 63 -3.88 10.02 -1.79
C ASP A 63 -3.92 9.12 -0.55
N LEU A 64 -3.09 8.08 -0.56
CA LEU A 64 -3.07 7.01 0.43
C LEU A 64 -1.73 7.02 1.18
N GLU A 65 -1.79 6.97 2.49
CA GLU A 65 -0.66 6.56 3.32
C GLU A 65 -0.83 5.09 3.70
N LEU A 66 0.13 4.26 3.31
CA LEU A 66 0.21 2.84 3.61
C LEU A 66 1.17 2.64 4.77
N ARG A 67 0.76 1.91 5.81
CA ARG A 67 1.62 1.56 6.95
C ARG A 67 1.67 0.04 7.13
N GLY A 68 2.87 -0.49 7.29
CA GLY A 68 3.15 -1.90 7.42
C GLY A 68 4.65 -2.17 7.34
N THR A 69 5.06 -3.43 7.24
CA THR A 69 6.45 -3.77 6.92
C THR A 69 6.77 -3.43 5.46
N SER A 70 8.04 -3.23 5.13
CA SER A 70 8.47 -2.98 3.75
C SER A 70 7.99 -4.07 2.78
N GLN A 71 7.98 -5.34 3.22
CA GLN A 71 7.49 -6.45 2.42
C GLN A 71 5.98 -6.38 2.16
N GLN A 72 5.18 -6.05 3.18
CA GLN A 72 3.72 -5.89 3.03
C GLN A 72 3.39 -4.75 2.07
N ILE A 73 4.10 -3.63 2.19
CA ILE A 73 3.95 -2.47 1.30
C ILE A 73 4.34 -2.86 -0.14
N GLN A 74 5.45 -3.57 -0.33
CA GLN A 74 5.87 -4.03 -1.65
C GLN A 74 4.84 -4.98 -2.29
N ASN A 75 4.29 -5.92 -1.51
CA ASN A 75 3.24 -6.82 -2.00
C ASN A 75 1.98 -6.07 -2.44
N ALA A 76 1.59 -5.01 -1.70
CA ALA A 76 0.46 -4.17 -2.09
C ALA A 76 0.72 -3.37 -3.38
N LEU A 77 1.96 -2.90 -3.59
CA LEU A 77 2.34 -2.21 -4.83
C LEU A 77 2.36 -3.18 -6.02
N LEU A 78 2.74 -4.43 -5.82
CA LEU A 78 2.61 -5.48 -6.84
C LEU A 78 1.14 -5.74 -7.20
N TYR A 79 0.26 -5.84 -6.21
CA TYR A 79 -1.18 -5.95 -6.44
C TYR A 79 -1.74 -4.78 -7.25
N PHE A 80 -1.31 -3.55 -6.98
CA PHE A 80 -1.68 -2.39 -7.80
C PHE A 80 -1.16 -2.49 -9.23
N ASN A 81 0.04 -3.05 -9.43
CA ASN A 81 0.58 -3.31 -10.76
C ASN A 81 -0.21 -4.41 -11.51
N GLU A 82 -0.64 -5.47 -10.81
CA GLU A 82 -1.47 -6.55 -11.39
C GLU A 82 -2.86 -6.06 -11.82
N LEU A 83 -3.37 -5.02 -11.16
CA LEU A 83 -4.61 -4.33 -11.53
C LEU A 83 -4.40 -3.23 -12.59
N ASP A 84 -3.18 -3.06 -13.11
CA ASP A 84 -2.79 -2.00 -14.04
C ASP A 84 -3.12 -0.58 -13.51
N LEU A 85 -3.00 -0.37 -12.19
CA LEU A 85 -3.23 0.93 -11.58
C LEU A 85 -2.04 1.85 -11.76
N GLU A 86 -2.33 3.11 -12.12
CA GLU A 86 -1.33 4.14 -12.28
C GLU A 86 -1.01 4.81 -10.93
N ILE A 87 0.26 4.79 -10.53
CA ILE A 87 0.78 5.45 -9.33
C ILE A 87 1.63 6.65 -9.76
N TRP A 88 1.19 7.87 -9.44
CA TRP A 88 1.83 9.11 -9.94
C TRP A 88 2.90 9.70 -9.04
N SER A 89 2.90 9.32 -7.77
CA SER A 89 3.92 9.79 -6.84
C SER A 89 4.08 8.75 -5.75
N GLN A 90 5.32 8.37 -5.48
CA GLN A 90 5.70 7.63 -4.30
C GLN A 90 6.67 8.53 -3.53
N LEU A 91 6.21 9.09 -2.42
CA LEU A 91 7.10 9.84 -1.54
C LEU A 91 7.74 8.83 -0.58
N PRO A 92 9.08 8.80 -0.46
CA PRO A 92 9.71 8.09 0.64
C PRO A 92 9.17 8.68 1.94
N SER A 93 8.91 7.82 2.93
CA SER A 93 8.57 8.29 4.26
C SER A 93 9.75 9.09 4.81
N GLU A 94 9.53 10.37 5.05
CA GLU A 94 10.35 11.12 6.00
C GLU A 94 10.10 10.51 7.40
N GLU A 95 11.05 9.73 7.87
CA GLU A 95 11.31 9.33 9.26
C GLU A 95 12.82 9.58 9.42
N ASP A 96 13.35 10.43 10.31
CA ASP A 96 12.96 10.74 11.69
C ASP A 96 13.07 12.24 11.99
N GLY A 97 11.95 12.83 12.42
CA GLY A 97 11.94 14.12 13.11
C GLY A 97 11.59 13.89 14.58
N TRP A 98 12.65 13.82 15.40
CA TRP A 98 12.71 13.74 16.88
C TRP A 98 12.69 12.34 17.52
#